data_AF-A0A8H7E8T0-F1
#
_entry.id   AF-A0A8H7E8T0-F1
#
_cell.length_a   1.000
_cell.length_b   1.000
_cell.length_c   1.000
_cell.angle_alpha   90.00
_cell.angle_beta   90.00
_cell.angle_gamma   90.00
#
_symmetry.space_group_name_H-M   'P 1'
#
loop_
_entity.id
_entity.type
_entity.pdbx_description
1 polymer ?
#
loop_
_entity_poly.entity_id
_entity_poly.type
_entity_poly.pdbx_seq_one_letter_code
_entity_poly.pdbx_strand_id
1 'polypeptide(L)'
;MKVVGDLLDSYPMFGLCLVHAHCTLEPGEIMLASGHVSEPVLLTDTVKYYPERWTSAGRAYKFRTEPTEQPPTELVSCFRAAVGELYEVLGLYYAGTGKQIHQLERTEGRRNVLEDFCDANMNVERLETNWKDFGSGNPVTMTCVIFCDTTTTRSGGYHKNTKTHYRQ
;
A
#
# COMPACT_ATOMS: atom_id res chain seq x y z
N MET A 1 -15.16 8.45 20.50
CA MET A 1 -14.51 8.39 19.17
C MET A 1 -13.58 7.19 19.23
N LYS A 2 -13.80 6.15 18.42
CA LYS A 2 -12.89 4.99 18.41
C LYS A 2 -11.58 5.43 17.75
N VAL A 3 -10.44 5.09 18.35
CA VAL A 3 -9.15 5.27 17.67
C VAL A 3 -9.07 4.22 16.55
N VAL A 4 -8.32 4.48 15.47
CA VAL A 4 -8.24 3.58 14.31
C VAL A 4 -7.87 2.13 14.69
N GLY A 5 -7.05 1.96 15.74
CA GLY A 5 -6.72 0.64 16.29
C GLY A 5 -7.95 -0.12 16.80
N ASP A 6 -8.72 0.45 17.73
CA ASP A 6 -9.93 -0.17 18.28
C ASP A 6 -10.96 -0.53 17.20
N LEU A 7 -11.00 0.27 16.12
CA LEU A 7 -11.86 -0.01 14.97
C LEU A 7 -11.37 -1.28 14.27
N LEU A 8 -10.09 -1.33 13.89
CA LEU A 8 -9.53 -2.45 13.13
C LEU A 8 -9.46 -3.77 13.92
N ASP A 9 -9.39 -3.72 15.25
CA ASP A 9 -9.50 -4.91 16.10
C ASP A 9 -10.84 -5.64 15.94
N SER A 10 -11.90 -4.91 15.56
CA SER A 10 -13.21 -5.50 15.25
C SER A 10 -13.28 -6.13 13.85
N TYR A 11 -12.25 -5.93 13.02
CA TYR A 11 -12.18 -6.38 11.62
C TYR A 11 -10.81 -7.01 11.30
N PRO A 12 -10.50 -8.20 11.85
CA PRO A 12 -9.15 -8.79 11.85
C PRO A 12 -8.58 -9.14 10.46
N MET A 13 -9.43 -9.12 9.43
CA MET A 13 -9.05 -9.34 8.04
C MET A 13 -8.47 -8.10 7.36
N PHE A 14 -8.56 -6.93 8.00
CA PHE A 14 -8.15 -5.64 7.45
C PHE A 14 -7.05 -5.00 8.28
N GLY A 15 -6.26 -4.14 7.63
CA GLY A 15 -5.25 -3.32 8.27
C GLY A 15 -5.22 -1.91 7.67
N LEU A 16 -4.35 -1.08 8.23
CA LEU A 16 -4.09 0.30 7.81
C LEU A 16 -2.95 0.34 6.81
N CYS A 17 -3.02 1.18 5.79
CA CYS A 17 -1.88 1.44 4.92
C CYS A 17 -1.76 2.91 4.52
N LEU A 18 -0.55 3.31 4.09
CA LEU A 18 -0.36 4.54 3.34
C LEU A 18 -0.92 4.37 1.92
N VAL A 19 -1.65 5.39 1.48
CA VAL A 19 -2.08 5.53 0.09
C VAL A 19 -0.96 6.23 -0.65
N HIS A 20 -0.16 5.45 -1.38
CA HIS A 20 0.89 5.96 -2.25
C HIS A 20 0.86 5.28 -3.62
N ALA A 21 1.52 5.90 -4.59
CA ALA A 21 1.65 5.36 -5.95
C ALA A 21 3.13 5.32 -6.34
N HIS A 22 3.57 4.19 -6.89
CA HIS A 22 4.93 4.02 -7.40
C HIS A 22 5.07 4.42 -8.87
N CYS A 23 3.96 4.54 -9.59
CA CYS A 23 3.93 4.98 -10.98
C CYS A 23 2.57 5.59 -11.33
N THR A 24 2.53 6.30 -12.47
CA THR A 24 1.28 6.73 -13.12
C THR A 24 0.68 5.55 -13.88
N LEU A 25 -0.63 5.35 -13.78
CA LEU A 25 -1.39 4.39 -14.59
C LEU A 25 -1.90 5.06 -15.87
N GLU A 26 -1.80 4.35 -16.98
CA GLU A 26 -2.41 4.70 -18.25
C GLU A 26 -3.91 4.34 -18.26
N PRO A 27 -4.72 4.94 -19.15
CA PRO A 27 -6.13 4.59 -19.27
C PRO A 27 -6.34 3.09 -19.49
N GLY A 28 -7.16 2.48 -18.64
CA GLY A 28 -7.45 1.03 -18.69
C GLY A 28 -6.47 0.16 -17.89
N GLU A 29 -5.43 0.72 -17.29
CA GLU A 29 -4.55 -0.02 -16.40
C GLU A 29 -5.06 -0.05 -14.95
N ILE A 30 -4.70 -1.12 -14.24
CA ILE A 30 -4.81 -1.24 -12.78
C ILE A 30 -3.47 -1.64 -12.19
N MET A 31 -3.26 -1.33 -10.91
CA MET A 31 -2.13 -1.86 -10.17
C MET A 31 -2.44 -3.27 -9.67
N LEU A 32 -1.81 -4.28 -10.27
CA LEU A 32 -2.00 -5.69 -9.92
C LEU A 32 -0.83 -6.21 -9.09
N ALA A 33 -1.13 -6.77 -7.93
CA ALA A 33 -0.20 -7.53 -7.10
C ALA A 33 -0.22 -9.01 -7.50
N SER A 34 0.97 -9.57 -7.70
CA SER A 34 1.21 -10.98 -7.96
C SER A 34 2.48 -11.41 -7.20
N GLY A 35 2.27 -12.14 -6.11
CA GLY A 35 3.34 -12.49 -5.16
C GLY A 35 4.06 -11.23 -4.64
N HIS A 36 5.36 -11.16 -4.90
CA HIS A 36 6.22 -10.05 -4.46
C HIS A 36 6.32 -8.89 -5.44
N VAL A 37 5.57 -8.91 -6.54
CA VAL A 37 5.58 -7.82 -7.51
C VAL A 37 4.20 -7.20 -7.57
N SER A 38 4.15 -5.89 -7.61
CA SER A 38 2.96 -5.15 -8.02
C SER A 38 3.32 -4.31 -9.24
N GLU A 39 2.50 -4.36 -10.29
CA GLU A 39 2.77 -3.62 -11.52
C GLU A 39 1.49 -3.20 -12.25
N PRO A 40 1.54 -2.16 -13.11
CA PRO A 40 0.45 -1.81 -13.99
C PRO A 40 0.19 -2.93 -14.99
N VAL A 41 -1.07 -3.33 -15.09
CA VAL A 41 -1.54 -4.26 -16.12
C VAL A 41 -2.79 -3.68 -16.77
N LEU A 42 -2.95 -3.93 -18.06
CA LEU A 42 -4.20 -3.62 -18.76
C LEU A 42 -5.32 -4.53 -18.22
N LEU A 43 -6.47 -3.93 -17.93
CA LEU A 43 -7.68 -4.66 -17.61
C LEU A 43 -8.08 -5.54 -18.79
N THR A 44 -8.50 -6.76 -18.47
CA THR A 44 -9.06 -7.71 -19.43
C THR A 44 -10.36 -8.28 -18.88
N ASP A 45 -11.31 -8.57 -19.76
CA ASP A 45 -12.60 -9.15 -19.34
C ASP A 45 -12.50 -10.65 -18.99
N THR A 46 -11.35 -11.28 -19.28
CA THR A 46 -11.11 -12.72 -19.07
C THR A 46 -10.57 -13.04 -17.69
N VAL A 47 -10.00 -12.05 -16.99
CA VAL A 47 -9.41 -12.22 -15.66
C VAL A 47 -10.30 -11.52 -14.64
N LYS A 48 -10.58 -12.21 -13.53
CA LYS A 48 -11.28 -11.62 -12.40
C LYS A 48 -10.28 -10.99 -11.45
N TYR A 49 -10.50 -9.73 -11.12
CA TYR A 49 -9.66 -8.96 -10.22
C TYR A 49 -10.39 -8.68 -8.90
N TYR A 50 -9.68 -8.84 -7.80
CA TYR A 50 -10.19 -8.60 -6.45
C TYR A 50 -9.40 -7.44 -5.81
N PRO A 51 -10.09 -6.43 -5.28
CA PRO A 51 -9.41 -5.32 -4.61
C PRO A 51 -8.64 -5.78 -3.38
N GLU A 52 -7.40 -5.32 -3.23
CA GLU A 52 -6.55 -5.57 -2.07
C GLU A 52 -6.41 -4.33 -1.19
N ARG A 53 -6.44 -3.13 -1.78
CA ARG A 53 -6.30 -1.86 -1.06
C ARG A 53 -7.33 -0.83 -1.48
N TRP A 54 -7.76 -0.03 -0.51
CA TRP A 54 -8.78 1.00 -0.65
C TRP A 54 -8.35 2.31 -0.02
N THR A 55 -8.72 3.43 -0.63
CA THR A 55 -8.59 4.75 0.00
C THR A 55 -9.53 4.85 1.21
N SER A 56 -9.38 5.89 2.03
CA SER A 56 -10.34 6.20 3.11
C SER A 56 -11.79 6.36 2.65
N ALA A 57 -12.03 6.68 1.38
CA ALA A 57 -13.35 6.76 0.78
C ALA A 57 -13.90 5.39 0.31
N GLY A 58 -13.15 4.31 0.51
CA GLY A 58 -13.53 2.96 0.05
C GLY A 58 -13.26 2.71 -1.44
N ARG A 59 -12.49 3.58 -2.11
CA ARG A 59 -12.15 3.37 -3.53
C ARG A 59 -10.96 2.42 -3.66
N ALA A 60 -11.17 1.30 -4.34
CA ALA A 60 -10.10 0.35 -4.65
C ALA A 60 -9.01 0.99 -5.54
N TYR A 61 -7.75 0.70 -5.26
CA TYR A 61 -6.61 1.22 -6.06
C TYR A 61 -5.48 0.22 -6.31
N LYS A 62 -5.48 -0.91 -5.60
CA LYS A 62 -4.57 -2.04 -5.81
C LYS A 62 -5.37 -3.32 -5.76
N PHE A 63 -5.04 -4.27 -6.64
CA PHE A 63 -5.82 -5.47 -6.90
C PHE A 63 -4.92 -6.70 -6.92
N ARG A 64 -5.52 -7.89 -6.86
CA ARG A 64 -4.87 -9.18 -7.12
C ARG A 64 -5.85 -10.15 -7.80
N THR A 65 -5.37 -11.32 -8.19
CA THR A 65 -6.19 -12.36 -8.84
C THR A 65 -6.80 -13.34 -7.85
N GLU A 66 -6.24 -13.45 -6.65
CA GLU A 66 -6.76 -14.26 -5.56
C GLU A 66 -7.93 -13.53 -4.86
N PRO A 67 -9.02 -14.24 -4.51
CA PRO A 67 -10.15 -13.65 -3.82
C PRO A 67 -9.76 -12.85 -2.56
N THR A 68 -10.43 -11.72 -2.37
CA THR A 68 -10.32 -10.85 -1.19
C THR A 68 -11.71 -10.60 -0.62
N GLU A 69 -11.77 -10.29 0.67
CA GLU A 69 -12.98 -9.72 1.25
C GLU A 69 -13.00 -8.21 1.03
N GLN A 70 -14.16 -7.66 0.71
CA GLN A 70 -14.35 -6.21 0.66
C GLN A 70 -14.59 -5.66 2.07
N PRO A 71 -14.04 -4.48 2.41
CA PRO A 71 -14.30 -3.86 3.70
C PRO A 71 -15.81 -3.56 3.81
N PRO A 72 -16.47 -3.93 4.92
CA PRO A 72 -17.86 -3.57 5.14
C PRO A 72 -18.06 -2.05 5.07
N THR A 73 -19.22 -1.59 4.59
CA THR A 73 -19.53 -0.16 4.47
C THR A 73 -19.41 0.57 5.81
N GLU A 74 -19.78 -0.09 6.91
CA GLU A 74 -19.61 0.43 8.27
C GLU A 74 -18.12 0.67 8.61
N LEU A 75 -17.24 -0.30 8.30
CA LEU A 75 -15.80 -0.15 8.50
C LEU A 75 -15.28 1.06 7.72
N VAL A 76 -15.63 1.21 6.44
CA VAL A 76 -15.19 2.35 5.62
C VAL A 76 -15.68 3.68 6.21
N SER A 77 -16.95 3.74 6.63
CA SER A 77 -17.55 4.95 7.21
C SER A 77 -16.87 5.34 8.53
N CYS A 78 -16.69 4.38 9.45
CA CYS A 78 -16.01 4.60 10.71
C CYS A 78 -14.53 4.95 10.51
N PHE A 79 -13.86 4.29 9.56
CA PHE A 79 -12.46 4.54 9.24
C PHE A 79 -12.27 5.97 8.73
N ARG A 80 -13.09 6.40 7.77
CA ARG A 80 -13.06 7.77 7.25
C ARG A 80 -13.26 8.82 8.34
N ALA A 81 -14.17 8.57 9.28
CA ALA A 81 -14.37 9.47 10.42
C ALA A 81 -13.19 9.47 11.38
N ALA A 82 -12.53 8.33 11.60
CA ALA A 82 -11.41 8.19 12.51
C ALA A 82 -10.11 8.79 11.98
N VAL A 83 -9.84 8.71 10.66
CA VAL A 83 -8.60 9.27 10.07
C VAL A 83 -8.63 10.79 9.92
N GLY A 84 -9.82 11.41 9.95
CA GLY A 84 -9.97 12.87 9.92
C GLY A 84 -9.24 13.52 8.74
N GLU A 85 -8.33 14.45 9.02
CA GLU A 85 -7.56 15.19 8.02
C GLU A 85 -6.56 14.31 7.25
N LEU A 86 -6.22 13.11 7.75
CA LEU A 86 -5.31 12.17 7.10
C LEU A 86 -6.00 11.30 6.03
N TYR A 87 -7.23 11.63 5.64
CA TYR A 87 -8.04 10.84 4.72
C TYR A 87 -7.41 10.66 3.33
N GLU A 88 -6.50 11.55 2.90
CA GLU A 88 -5.83 11.43 1.61
C GLU A 88 -4.60 10.50 1.65
N VAL A 89 -4.00 10.33 2.83
CA VAL A 89 -2.75 9.57 3.00
C VAL A 89 -2.97 8.19 3.62
N LEU A 90 -4.11 7.95 4.27
CA LEU A 90 -4.44 6.67 4.90
C LEU A 90 -5.53 5.90 4.15
N GLY A 91 -5.36 4.58 4.12
CA GLY A 91 -6.25 3.64 3.46
C GLY A 91 -6.37 2.34 4.23
N LEU A 92 -7.22 1.46 3.71
CA LEU A 92 -7.41 0.10 4.21
C LEU A 92 -6.73 -0.89 3.26
N TYR A 93 -6.23 -1.99 3.79
CA TYR A 93 -5.82 -3.14 2.99
C TYR A 93 -6.37 -4.43 3.56
N TYR A 94 -6.56 -5.42 2.69
CA TYR A 94 -6.93 -6.77 3.08
C TYR A 94 -5.67 -7.51 3.51
N ALA A 95 -5.59 -7.84 4.80
CA ALA A 95 -4.46 -8.51 5.41
C ALA A 95 -4.63 -10.03 5.48
N GLY A 96 -5.86 -10.55 5.35
CA GLY A 96 -6.15 -11.98 5.47
C GLY A 96 -5.82 -12.56 6.85
N THR A 97 -5.75 -13.90 6.93
CA THR A 97 -5.41 -14.65 8.16
C THR A 97 -3.93 -15.06 8.24
N GLY A 98 -3.13 -14.75 7.22
CA GLY A 98 -1.73 -15.16 7.13
C GLY A 98 -0.82 -14.48 8.16
N LYS A 99 0.26 -15.19 8.53
CA LYS A 99 1.35 -14.62 9.32
C LYS A 99 1.96 -13.47 8.52
N GLN A 100 1.96 -12.29 9.12
CA GLN A 100 2.56 -11.11 8.51
C GLN A 100 4.09 -11.22 8.60
N ILE A 101 4.77 -10.91 7.50
CA ILE A 101 6.23 -10.91 7.38
C ILE A 101 6.63 -9.45 7.15
N HIS A 102 7.73 -9.00 7.75
CA HIS A 102 8.27 -7.69 7.42
C HIS A 102 8.83 -7.74 6.01
N GLN A 103 8.36 -6.83 5.16
CA GLN A 103 8.77 -6.74 3.76
C GLN A 103 9.38 -5.38 3.49
N LEU A 104 10.45 -5.39 2.71
CA LEU A 104 11.09 -4.21 2.14
C LEU A 104 10.47 -3.94 0.78
N GLU A 105 9.97 -2.72 0.58
CA GLU A 105 9.36 -2.31 -0.69
C GLU A 105 10.31 -1.42 -1.50
N ARG A 106 10.63 -1.81 -2.74
CA ARG A 106 11.45 -1.03 -3.69
C ARG A 106 10.75 -0.82 -5.04
N THR A 107 11.06 0.28 -5.71
CA THR A 107 10.50 0.59 -7.04
C THR A 107 11.50 0.32 -8.16
N GLU A 108 11.11 -0.49 -9.15
CA GLU A 108 11.88 -0.81 -10.35
C GLU A 108 11.09 -0.42 -11.61
N GLY A 109 11.40 0.74 -12.20
CA GLY A 109 10.64 1.27 -13.33
C GLY A 109 9.20 1.58 -12.91
N ARG A 110 8.22 0.91 -13.53
CA ARG A 110 6.79 1.02 -13.16
C ARG A 110 6.35 -0.04 -12.15
N ARG A 111 7.26 -0.92 -11.71
CA ARG A 111 6.96 -2.04 -10.81
C ARG A 111 7.35 -1.70 -9.39
N ASN A 112 6.62 -2.26 -8.45
CA ASN A 112 6.92 -2.24 -7.04
C ASN A 112 7.23 -3.66 -6.59
N VAL A 113 8.40 -3.86 -6.00
CA VAL A 113 8.95 -5.17 -5.64
C VAL A 113 9.08 -5.25 -4.12
N LEU A 114 8.53 -6.31 -3.55
CA LEU A 114 8.61 -6.64 -2.13
C LEU A 114 9.68 -7.71 -1.91
N GLU A 115 10.47 -7.56 -0.86
CA GLU A 115 11.43 -8.58 -0.44
C GLU A 115 11.24 -8.87 1.04
N ASP A 116 11.06 -10.16 1.38
CA ASP A 116 10.97 -10.59 2.77
C ASP A 116 12.26 -10.24 3.51
N PHE A 117 12.11 -9.68 4.70
CA PHE A 117 13.21 -9.16 5.48
C PHE A 117 13.19 -9.69 6.92
N CYS A 118 14.39 -9.95 7.44
CA CYS A 118 14.63 -10.31 8.83
C CYS A 118 15.47 -9.22 9.50
N ASP A 119 15.01 -8.74 10.66
CA ASP A 119 15.41 -7.51 11.34
C ASP A 119 16.88 -7.36 11.76
N ALA A 120 17.71 -8.36 11.50
CA ALA A 120 18.96 -8.55 12.21
C ALA A 120 20.04 -7.48 11.94
N ASN A 121 20.00 -6.67 10.86
CA ASN A 121 21.21 -5.93 10.44
C ASN A 121 21.03 -4.58 9.69
N MET A 122 19.94 -3.81 9.83
CA MET A 122 19.85 -2.52 9.11
C MET A 122 19.52 -1.30 9.98
N ASN A 123 20.50 -0.38 10.07
CA ASN A 123 20.40 1.02 10.49
C ASN A 123 19.96 1.91 9.30
N VAL A 124 18.79 1.66 8.73
CA VAL A 124 18.24 2.50 7.66
C VAL A 124 17.00 3.20 8.20
N GLU A 125 16.83 4.50 7.92
CA GLU A 125 15.60 5.21 8.24
C GLU A 125 14.41 4.47 7.59
N ARG A 126 13.42 4.11 8.40
CA ARG A 126 12.29 3.26 8.02
C ARG A 126 11.02 4.10 7.95
N LEU A 127 10.37 4.15 6.79
CA LEU A 127 8.99 4.63 6.70
C LEU A 127 8.08 3.43 6.65
N GLU A 128 7.34 3.20 7.73
CA GLU A 128 6.31 2.17 7.75
C GLU A 128 5.14 2.58 6.86
N THR A 129 4.61 1.62 6.08
CA THR A 129 3.55 1.87 5.09
C THR A 129 2.32 1.00 5.27
N ASN A 130 2.40 -0.10 6.01
CA ASN A 130 1.21 -0.83 6.44
C ASN A 130 1.31 -1.22 7.91
N TRP A 131 0.16 -1.28 8.58
CA TRP A 131 0.05 -1.67 9.98
C TRP A 131 -1.13 -2.63 10.18
N LYS A 132 -0.89 -3.72 10.91
CA LYS A 132 -1.89 -4.65 11.42
C LYS A 132 -1.61 -4.93 12.90
N ASP A 133 -2.63 -5.23 13.70
CA ASP A 133 -2.50 -5.55 15.13
C ASP A 133 -2.08 -4.35 16.00
N PHE A 134 -3.02 -3.45 16.27
CA PHE A 134 -2.80 -2.26 17.09
C PHE A 134 -2.94 -2.55 18.60
N GLY A 135 -3.63 -3.63 18.97
CA GLY A 135 -3.97 -3.97 20.35
C GLY A 135 -2.88 -4.66 21.16
N SER A 136 -1.85 -5.26 20.53
CA SER A 136 -0.77 -5.98 21.22
C SER A 136 0.42 -5.10 21.62
N GLY A 137 0.38 -3.79 21.34
CA GLY A 137 1.49 -2.87 21.57
C GLY A 137 2.67 -3.03 20.60
N ASN A 138 2.56 -3.94 19.63
CA ASN A 138 3.51 -4.15 18.54
C ASN A 138 2.74 -4.10 17.22
N PRO A 139 2.44 -2.91 16.67
CA PRO A 139 1.86 -2.86 15.34
C PRO A 139 2.79 -3.60 14.38
N VAL A 140 2.25 -4.58 13.67
CA VAL A 140 2.99 -5.31 12.65
C VAL A 140 3.16 -4.39 11.46
N THR A 141 4.41 -4.05 11.14
CA THR A 141 4.71 -2.95 10.22
C THR A 141 5.32 -3.46 8.92
N MET A 142 4.70 -3.13 7.77
CA MET A 142 5.46 -3.12 6.52
C MET A 142 6.25 -1.83 6.47
N THR A 143 7.52 -1.90 6.08
CA THR A 143 8.37 -0.72 5.91
C THR A 143 8.65 -0.51 4.43
N CYS A 144 8.16 0.59 3.87
CA CYS A 144 8.67 1.08 2.60
C CYS A 144 10.00 1.77 2.84
N VAL A 145 11.07 1.15 2.37
CA VAL A 145 12.34 1.83 2.19
C VAL A 145 12.43 2.12 0.71
N ILE A 146 12.10 3.34 0.31
CA ILE A 146 12.36 3.80 -1.05
C ILE A 146 13.87 3.87 -1.21
N PHE A 147 14.49 2.76 -1.63
CA PHE A 147 15.76 2.85 -2.35
C PHE A 147 15.42 3.51 -3.68
N CYS A 148 15.54 4.84 -3.73
CA CYS A 148 15.84 5.52 -4.97
C CYS A 148 17.18 4.95 -5.42
N ASP A 149 17.13 3.89 -6.23
CA ASP A 149 18.34 3.31 -6.81
C ASP A 149 18.93 4.33 -7.80
N THR A 150 19.79 5.18 -7.26
CA THR A 150 20.56 6.16 -8.03
C THR A 150 21.59 5.48 -8.94
N THR A 151 21.74 4.15 -8.93
CA THR A 151 22.66 3.46 -9.86
C THR A 151 22.16 3.54 -11.30
N THR A 152 20.87 3.77 -11.54
CA THR A 152 20.36 4.13 -12.89
C THR A 152 20.51 5.61 -13.23
N THR A 153 20.83 6.48 -12.26
CA THR A 153 21.12 7.92 -12.46
C THR A 153 22.61 8.23 -12.40
N ARG A 154 23.48 7.32 -12.88
CA ARG A 154 24.92 7.56 -12.94
C ARG A 154 25.36 8.62 -13.96
N SER A 155 24.41 9.38 -14.48
CA SER A 155 24.61 10.69 -15.09
C SER A 155 23.49 11.60 -14.58
N GLY A 156 23.85 12.52 -13.68
CA GLY A 156 22.93 13.48 -13.09
C GLY A 156 22.03 14.11 -14.16
N GLY A 157 20.72 13.96 -14.00
CA GLY A 157 19.77 14.44 -14.97
C GLY A 157 18.38 14.02 -14.58
N TYR A 158 17.57 15.03 -14.24
CA TYR A 158 16.11 15.08 -14.37
C TYR A 158 15.38 13.74 -14.47
N HIS A 159 14.49 13.49 -13.50
CA HIS A 159 13.41 12.51 -13.66
C HIS A 159 12.80 12.68 -15.06
N LYS A 160 13.07 11.75 -15.97
CA LYS A 160 12.41 11.73 -17.27
C LYS A 160 10.92 11.53 -17.00
N ASN A 161 10.16 12.59 -17.24
CA ASN A 161 8.69 12.66 -17.28
C ASN A 161 7.88 12.89 -15.99
N THR A 162 8.48 13.22 -14.84
CA THR A 162 7.68 13.84 -13.76
C THR A 162 7.67 15.36 -13.92
N LYS A 163 6.62 15.88 -14.57
CA LYS A 163 6.26 17.30 -14.40
C LYS A 163 5.69 17.47 -13.00
N THR A 164 6.54 17.75 -12.02
CA THR A 164 6.11 18.24 -10.71
C THR A 164 5.65 19.69 -10.88
N HIS A 165 4.34 19.89 -10.93
CA HIS A 165 3.75 21.21 -10.77
C HIS A 165 3.73 21.56 -9.28
N TYR A 166 4.76 22.26 -8.79
CA TYR A 166 4.61 23.14 -7.64
C TYR A 166 4.36 24.55 -8.19
N ARG A 167 3.16 25.11 -7.96
CA ARG A 167 2.97 26.55 -8.07
C ARG A 167 3.36 27.18 -6.73
N GLN A 168 4.21 28.20 -6.82
CA GLN A 168 4.55 29.14 -5.75
C GLN A 168 3.32 29.91 -5.27
#